data_AF-A0A8H4GN26-F1
#
_entry.id   AF-A0A8H4GN26-F1
#
_cell.length_a   1.000
_cell.length_b   1.000
_cell.length_c   1.000
_cell.angle_alpha   90.00
_cell.angle_beta   90.00
_cell.angle_gamma   90.00
#
_symmetry.space_group_name_H-M   'P 1'
#
loop_
_entity.id
_entity.type
_entity.pdbx_description
1 polymer ?
#
loop_
_entity_poly.entity_id
_entity_poly.type
_entity_poly.pdbx_seq_one_letter_code
_entity_poly.pdbx_strand_id
1 'polypeptide(L)'
;MCPASTPGLHKTSDGHVRVHDGFPNHSNGATALLRCPPSADRPTVSAAIAPWRSVDLETAAFDAGCVISALRSYAQWDVTPQARAVADLPILLRRIGDAPPGLPQSMRGAPTDKCFCGLRVLELSRVIATPLSGKTLAAHGADVLWVTSPNLPDLPPIDREFGRGKRTIQIDLDSAEGEAALWRLLDDAHVFVQGFRPGALAGRGFSPETLAARAAERGRGIICANLSAYGPDGPWRARRGFDSRGGQRRVRCWIMRRGIS
;
A
#
# COMPACT_ATOMS: atom_id res chain seq x y z
N MET A 1 22.91 12.45 13.68
CA MET A 1 23.15 13.12 12.39
C MET A 1 22.01 12.76 11.45
N CYS A 2 21.20 13.73 11.00
CA CYS A 2 20.25 13.48 9.93
C CYS A 2 21.03 13.30 8.63
N PRO A 3 20.84 12.22 7.84
CA PRO A 3 21.44 12.14 6.53
C PRO A 3 20.96 13.34 5.68
N ALA A 4 21.85 13.89 4.87
CA ALA A 4 21.56 14.99 3.96
C ALA A 4 20.28 14.67 3.19
N SER A 5 19.25 15.51 3.33
CA SER A 5 17.91 15.14 2.90
C SER A 5 17.78 15.26 1.38
N THR A 6 17.94 14.13 0.70
CA THR A 6 17.52 13.87 -0.69
C THR A 6 15.99 13.87 -0.96
N PRO A 7 15.03 13.91 0.00
CA PRO A 7 13.62 13.85 -0.33
C PRO A 7 13.18 15.09 -1.07
N GLY A 8 12.17 14.92 -1.92
CA GLY A 8 11.32 16.02 -2.32
C GLY A 8 11.32 16.27 -3.81
N LEU A 9 11.03 17.51 -4.18
CA LEU A 9 10.81 17.92 -5.56
C LEU A 9 12.13 18.37 -6.19
N HIS A 10 12.48 17.85 -7.36
CA HIS A 10 13.69 18.19 -8.10
C HIS A 10 13.31 18.64 -9.51
N LYS A 11 13.99 19.67 -10.01
CA LYS A 11 13.81 20.17 -11.37
C LYS A 11 14.52 19.24 -12.35
N THR A 12 13.84 18.95 -13.45
CA THR A 12 14.34 18.20 -14.61
C THR A 12 14.37 19.13 -15.83
N SER A 13 14.86 18.66 -16.97
CA SER A 13 14.94 19.44 -18.21
C SER A 13 13.58 19.95 -18.71
N ASP A 14 12.50 19.18 -18.51
CA ASP A 14 11.16 19.47 -19.02
C ASP A 14 10.07 19.61 -17.95
N GLY A 15 10.43 19.51 -16.67
CA GLY A 15 9.45 19.51 -15.59
C GLY A 15 10.07 19.27 -14.21
N HIS A 16 9.40 18.48 -13.39
CA HIS A 16 9.90 18.09 -12.08
C HIS A 16 9.63 16.61 -11.79
N VAL A 17 10.46 16.03 -10.92
CA VAL A 17 10.21 14.72 -10.32
C VAL A 17 10.17 14.84 -8.81
N ARG A 18 9.40 13.96 -8.16
CA ARG A 18 9.43 13.74 -6.72
C ARG A 18 10.23 12.48 -6.44
N VAL A 19 11.31 12.62 -5.68
CA VAL A 19 12.07 11.48 -5.14
C VAL A 19 11.48 11.11 -3.79
N HIS A 20 11.09 9.84 -3.62
CA HIS A 20 10.70 9.29 -2.32
C HIS A 20 11.87 8.49 -1.74
N ASP A 21 12.34 8.88 -0.57
CA ASP A 21 13.50 8.31 0.10
C ASP A 21 13.30 8.17 1.62
N GLY A 22 12.04 8.21 2.09
CA GLY A 22 11.69 8.04 3.50
C GLY A 22 12.04 6.66 4.09
N PHE A 23 12.57 5.74 3.28
CA PHE A 23 13.13 4.46 3.70
C PHE A 23 14.55 4.28 3.14
N PRO A 24 15.49 3.69 3.89
CA PRO A 24 16.88 3.53 3.44
C PRO A 24 17.02 2.83 2.09
N ASN A 25 16.22 1.79 1.84
CA ASN A 25 16.22 1.07 0.57
C ASN A 25 15.76 1.94 -0.61
N HIS A 26 14.87 2.92 -0.40
CA HIS A 26 14.45 3.84 -1.44
C HIS A 26 15.52 4.90 -1.73
N SER A 27 16.14 5.46 -0.67
CA SER A 27 17.24 6.42 -0.81
C SER A 27 18.44 5.80 -1.55
N ASN A 28 18.85 4.59 -1.15
CA ASN A 28 19.95 3.87 -1.77
C ASN A 28 19.68 3.53 -3.23
N GLY A 29 18.43 3.13 -3.56
CA GLY A 29 18.05 2.88 -4.95
C GLY A 29 18.10 4.14 -5.82
N ALA A 30 17.61 5.27 -5.30
CA ALA A 30 17.62 6.54 -6.02
C ALA A 30 19.05 7.05 -6.28
N THR A 31 19.93 7.01 -5.28
CA THR A 31 21.33 7.43 -5.46
C THR A 31 22.08 6.51 -6.42
N ALA A 32 21.86 5.19 -6.35
CA ALA A 32 22.43 4.23 -7.30
C ALA A 32 21.97 4.49 -8.76
N LEU A 33 20.67 4.70 -8.98
CA LEU A 33 20.11 5.02 -10.30
C LEU A 33 20.74 6.30 -10.89
N LEU A 34 20.91 7.32 -10.06
CA LEU A 34 21.48 8.61 -10.44
C LEU A 34 23.01 8.62 -10.47
N ARG A 35 23.66 7.49 -10.16
CA ARG A 35 25.11 7.34 -10.05
C ARG A 35 25.74 8.33 -9.06
N CYS A 36 24.99 8.66 -8.01
CA CYS A 36 25.46 9.49 -6.91
C CYS A 36 26.04 8.62 -5.78
N PRO A 37 27.00 9.13 -4.99
CA PRO A 37 27.40 8.47 -3.75
C PRO A 37 26.20 8.23 -2.79
N PRO A 38 26.20 7.18 -1.97
CA PRO A 38 25.12 6.91 -1.02
C PRO A 38 24.85 8.04 -0.02
N SER A 39 25.86 8.87 0.26
CA SER A 39 25.80 10.04 1.15
C SER A 39 25.61 11.37 0.38
N ALA A 40 25.26 11.31 -0.90
CA ALA A 40 25.09 12.50 -1.73
C ALA A 40 24.07 13.46 -1.13
N ASP A 41 24.42 14.74 -1.14
CA ASP A 41 23.53 15.80 -0.69
C ASP A 41 22.48 16.16 -1.74
N ARG A 42 21.50 16.95 -1.33
CA ARG A 42 20.40 17.39 -2.19
C ARG A 42 20.89 18.15 -3.44
N PRO A 43 21.87 19.08 -3.37
CA PRO A 43 22.46 19.69 -4.57
C PRO A 43 23.03 18.68 -5.55
N THR A 44 23.83 17.70 -5.08
CA THR A 44 24.43 16.66 -5.92
C THR A 44 23.36 15.85 -6.64
N VAL A 45 22.35 15.38 -5.92
CA VAL A 45 21.21 14.64 -6.49
C VAL A 45 20.41 15.52 -7.47
N SER A 46 20.22 16.80 -7.16
CA SER A 46 19.51 17.72 -8.06
C SER A 46 20.27 17.96 -9.36
N ALA A 47 21.60 18.08 -9.30
CA ALA A 47 22.45 18.22 -10.48
C ALA A 47 22.41 16.96 -11.36
N ALA A 48 22.38 15.77 -10.76
CA ALA A 48 22.24 14.51 -11.48
C ALA A 48 20.86 14.33 -12.13
N ILE A 49 19.79 14.88 -11.52
CA ILE A 49 18.42 14.84 -12.04
C ILE A 49 18.18 15.89 -13.14
N ALA A 50 18.83 17.06 -13.06
CA ALA A 50 18.61 18.18 -13.97
C ALA A 50 18.63 17.86 -15.47
N PRO A 51 19.55 17.02 -16.00
CA PRO A 51 19.58 16.72 -17.44
C PRO A 51 18.49 15.72 -17.89
N TRP A 52 17.84 15.02 -16.96
CA TRP A 52 16.80 14.05 -17.33
C TRP A 52 15.54 14.74 -17.81
N ARG A 53 14.77 14.06 -18.65
CA ARG A 53 13.34 14.36 -18.81
C ARG A 53 12.56 13.66 -17.70
N SER A 54 11.54 14.33 -17.18
CA SER A 54 10.79 13.91 -16.00
C SER A 54 10.19 12.51 -16.14
N VAL A 55 9.51 12.22 -17.26
CA VAL A 55 8.86 10.92 -17.52
C VAL A 55 9.89 9.81 -17.81
N ASP A 56 11.01 10.15 -18.45
CA ASP A 56 12.07 9.19 -18.76
C ASP A 56 12.76 8.74 -17.47
N LEU A 57 13.05 9.68 -16.56
CA LEU A 57 13.59 9.35 -15.24
C LEU A 57 12.60 8.57 -14.38
N GLU A 58 11.31 8.92 -14.40
CA GLU A 58 10.28 8.14 -13.74
C GLU A 58 10.25 6.69 -14.26
N THR A 59 10.32 6.50 -15.58
CA THR A 59 10.31 5.17 -16.19
C THR A 59 11.55 4.37 -15.79
N ALA A 60 12.74 4.96 -15.91
CA ALA A 60 14.00 4.34 -15.48
C ALA A 60 13.99 3.98 -13.98
N ALA A 61 13.42 4.85 -13.14
CA ALA A 61 13.28 4.57 -11.72
C ALA A 61 12.34 3.40 -11.46
N PHE A 62 11.22 3.30 -12.17
CA PHE A 62 10.32 2.15 -12.03
C PHE A 62 10.98 0.84 -12.46
N ASP A 63 11.72 0.84 -13.56
CA ASP A 63 12.43 -0.34 -14.05
C ASP A 63 13.53 -0.78 -13.06
N ALA A 64 14.16 0.18 -12.38
CA ALA A 64 15.10 -0.07 -11.28
C ALA A 64 14.44 -0.38 -9.93
N GLY A 65 13.11 -0.50 -9.86
CA GLY A 65 12.36 -0.76 -8.61
C GLY A 65 12.38 0.38 -7.59
N CYS A 66 12.79 1.58 -8.02
CA CYS A 66 12.84 2.80 -7.23
C CYS A 66 11.50 3.55 -7.23
N VAL A 67 11.41 4.59 -6.39
CA VAL A 67 10.20 5.42 -6.24
C VAL A 67 10.53 6.87 -6.56
N ILE A 68 10.57 7.19 -7.85
CA ILE A 68 10.67 8.54 -8.39
C ILE A 68 9.49 8.75 -9.32
N SER A 69 8.72 9.82 -9.13
CA SER A 69 7.51 10.08 -9.93
C SER A 69 7.57 11.45 -10.58
N ALA A 70 7.24 11.52 -11.86
CA ALA A 70 7.13 12.76 -12.62
C ALA A 70 5.90 13.54 -12.17
N LEU A 71 6.11 14.83 -11.90
CA LEU A 71 5.04 15.74 -11.54
C LEU A 71 4.21 16.07 -12.79
N ARG A 72 2.90 15.87 -12.70
CA ARG A 72 1.96 16.13 -13.80
C ARG A 72 0.83 17.04 -13.31
N SER A 73 0.37 17.92 -14.18
CA SER A 73 -0.92 18.60 -13.99
C SER A 73 -2.09 17.62 -14.16
N TYR A 74 -3.28 18.01 -13.72
CA TYR A 74 -4.48 17.19 -13.92
C TYR A 74 -4.74 16.89 -15.41
N ALA A 75 -4.63 17.88 -16.30
CA ALA A 75 -4.81 17.67 -17.73
C ALA A 75 -3.78 16.68 -18.32
N GLN A 76 -2.52 16.75 -17.88
CA GLN A 76 -1.49 15.79 -18.28
C GLN A 76 -1.75 14.39 -17.72
N TRP A 77 -2.30 14.28 -16.51
CA TRP A 77 -2.70 13.01 -15.92
C TRP A 77 -3.86 12.37 -16.68
N ASP A 78 -4.93 13.12 -16.93
CA ASP A 78 -6.18 12.63 -17.50
C ASP A 78 -6.01 12.00 -18.90
N VAL A 79 -4.97 12.41 -19.65
CA VAL A 79 -4.66 11.84 -20.96
C VAL A 79 -3.77 10.60 -20.90
N THR A 80 -3.26 10.21 -19.74
CA THR A 80 -2.41 9.02 -19.61
C THR A 80 -3.21 7.73 -19.78
N PRO A 81 -2.60 6.65 -20.30
CA PRO A 81 -3.27 5.35 -20.34
C PRO A 81 -3.64 4.82 -18.95
N GLN A 82 -2.84 5.15 -17.93
CA GLN A 82 -3.17 4.76 -16.56
C GLN A 82 -4.43 5.47 -16.05
N ALA A 83 -4.55 6.78 -16.23
CA ALA A 83 -5.72 7.52 -15.79
C ALA A 83 -7.01 6.98 -16.41
N ARG A 84 -6.98 6.64 -17.70
CA ARG A 84 -8.12 6.02 -18.40
C ARG A 84 -8.47 4.65 -17.84
N ALA A 85 -7.47 3.85 -17.48
CA ALA A 85 -7.69 2.52 -16.88
C ALA A 85 -8.32 2.58 -15.48
N VAL A 86 -8.22 3.72 -14.77
CA VAL A 86 -8.75 3.87 -13.41
C VAL A 86 -9.75 5.03 -13.26
N ALA A 87 -10.30 5.51 -14.38
CA ALA A 87 -11.12 6.72 -14.41
C ALA A 87 -12.38 6.64 -13.52
N ASP A 88 -12.93 5.43 -13.37
CA ASP A 88 -14.21 5.17 -12.70
C ASP A 88 -14.06 4.43 -11.35
N LEU A 89 -12.85 4.37 -10.78
CA LEU A 89 -12.53 3.37 -9.74
C LEU A 89 -12.20 3.94 -8.35
N PRO A 90 -13.13 4.47 -7.55
CA PRO A 90 -12.82 4.69 -6.14
C PRO A 90 -12.68 3.35 -5.39
N ILE A 91 -13.46 2.32 -5.75
CA ILE A 91 -13.46 0.98 -5.15
C ILE A 91 -13.82 -0.04 -6.25
N LEU A 92 -13.01 -1.09 -6.39
CA LEU A 92 -13.29 -2.24 -7.26
C LEU A 92 -13.80 -3.42 -6.43
N LEU A 93 -14.95 -3.98 -6.83
CA LEU A 93 -15.48 -5.21 -6.25
C LEU A 93 -15.37 -6.33 -7.29
N ARG A 94 -14.65 -7.39 -6.94
CA ARG A 94 -14.54 -8.61 -7.74
C ARG A 94 -14.97 -9.80 -6.91
N ARG A 95 -15.85 -10.64 -7.48
CA ARG A 95 -16.19 -11.93 -6.89
C ARG A 95 -15.02 -12.89 -7.11
N ILE A 96 -14.53 -13.48 -6.04
CA ILE A 96 -13.35 -14.37 -6.04
C ILE A 96 -13.67 -15.81 -5.62
N GLY A 97 -14.94 -16.14 -5.42
CA GLY A 97 -15.41 -17.49 -5.07
C GLY A 97 -16.93 -17.58 -4.95
N ASP A 98 -17.42 -18.80 -4.74
CA ASP A 98 -18.84 -19.16 -4.73
C ASP A 98 -19.47 -19.33 -3.34
N ALA A 99 -18.76 -18.93 -2.28
CA ALA A 99 -19.27 -19.03 -0.92
C ALA A 99 -20.65 -18.36 -0.75
N PRO A 100 -21.53 -18.91 0.10
CA PRO A 100 -22.88 -18.38 0.28
C PRO A 100 -22.83 -16.94 0.83
N PRO A 101 -23.69 -16.03 0.35
CA PRO A 101 -23.76 -14.68 0.86
C PRO A 101 -24.27 -14.66 2.29
N GLY A 102 -23.70 -13.79 3.13
CA GLY A 102 -24.22 -13.54 4.47
C GLY A 102 -23.16 -13.03 5.44
N LEU A 103 -23.65 -12.53 6.58
CA LEU A 103 -22.77 -12.16 7.67
C LEU A 103 -22.22 -13.41 8.38
N PRO A 104 -20.94 -13.38 8.82
CA PRO A 104 -20.39 -14.39 9.71
C PRO A 104 -21.28 -14.66 10.91
N GLN A 105 -21.33 -15.90 11.37
CA GLN A 105 -22.15 -16.29 12.52
C GLN A 105 -21.81 -15.49 13.78
N SER A 106 -20.53 -15.16 13.98
CA SER A 106 -20.07 -14.33 15.10
C SER A 106 -20.64 -12.91 15.12
N MET A 107 -21.18 -12.42 14.00
CA MET A 107 -21.86 -11.13 13.90
C MET A 107 -23.38 -11.25 14.15
N ARG A 108 -23.93 -12.46 14.24
CA ARG A 108 -25.37 -12.71 14.41
C ARG A 108 -25.68 -12.91 15.89
N GLY A 109 -26.52 -12.06 16.48
CA GLY A 109 -27.24 -12.38 17.73
C GLY A 109 -26.89 -11.57 18.99
N ALA A 110 -25.93 -10.65 18.97
CA ALA A 110 -25.70 -9.75 20.10
C ALA A 110 -26.27 -8.35 19.82
N PRO A 111 -27.14 -7.79 20.69
CA PRO A 111 -27.41 -6.35 20.68
C PRO A 111 -26.08 -5.62 20.85
N THR A 112 -25.70 -4.84 19.86
CA THR A 112 -24.46 -4.06 19.86
C THR A 112 -24.74 -2.68 19.31
N ASP A 113 -24.07 -1.69 19.87
CA ASP A 113 -24.04 -0.31 19.40
C ASP A 113 -23.07 -0.11 18.22
N LYS A 114 -22.36 -1.17 17.81
CA LYS A 114 -21.28 -1.12 16.81
C LYS A 114 -21.54 -2.05 15.63
N CYS A 115 -21.43 -1.51 14.42
CA CYS A 115 -21.80 -2.21 13.18
C CYS A 115 -20.90 -3.38 12.79
N PHE A 116 -19.67 -3.47 13.30
CA PHE A 116 -18.73 -4.57 12.99
C PHE A 116 -18.40 -5.47 14.18
N CYS A 117 -19.21 -5.45 15.24
CA CYS A 117 -19.03 -6.37 16.36
C CYS A 117 -19.04 -7.83 15.87
N GLY A 118 -18.06 -8.62 16.30
CA GLY A 118 -17.89 -10.01 15.89
C GLY A 118 -17.20 -10.20 14.52
N LEU A 119 -16.88 -9.13 13.79
CA LEU A 119 -16.08 -9.21 12.56
C LEU A 119 -14.60 -9.42 12.92
N ARG A 120 -13.94 -10.44 12.36
CA ARG A 120 -12.52 -10.73 12.55
C ARG A 120 -11.75 -10.31 11.30
N VAL A 121 -10.78 -9.42 11.48
CA VAL A 121 -10.00 -8.82 10.40
C VAL A 121 -8.53 -9.16 10.62
N LEU A 122 -7.90 -9.76 9.61
CA LEU A 122 -6.47 -9.99 9.58
C LEU A 122 -5.82 -8.97 8.65
N GLU A 123 -4.97 -8.12 9.21
CA GLU A 123 -4.38 -6.99 8.51
C GLU A 123 -2.86 -7.17 8.37
N LEU A 124 -2.37 -7.20 7.13
CA LEU A 124 -0.96 -7.26 6.77
C LEU A 124 -0.56 -5.96 6.09
N SER A 125 -0.11 -4.99 6.88
CA SER A 125 -0.01 -3.63 6.38
C SER A 125 1.07 -2.79 7.04
N ARG A 126 1.42 -1.66 6.37
CA ARG A 126 2.43 -0.70 6.83
C ARG A 126 2.03 0.72 6.43
N VAL A 127 2.68 1.70 7.06
CA VAL A 127 2.59 3.12 6.73
C VAL A 127 1.20 3.70 7.07
N ILE A 128 0.38 4.12 6.10
CA ILE A 128 -0.79 4.98 6.40
C ILE A 128 -2.10 4.41 5.86
N ALA A 129 -2.22 4.23 4.55
CA ALA A 129 -3.53 3.99 3.91
C ALA A 129 -4.23 2.73 4.45
N THR A 130 -3.48 1.64 4.58
CA THR A 130 -4.03 0.37 5.07
C THR A 130 -4.18 0.36 6.60
N PRO A 131 -3.20 0.83 7.40
CA PRO A 131 -3.37 0.99 8.84
C PRO A 131 -4.58 1.86 9.23
N LEU A 132 -4.87 2.92 8.47
CA LEU A 132 -6.08 3.74 8.67
C LEU A 132 -7.36 2.91 8.50
N SER A 133 -7.42 2.06 7.46
CA SER A 133 -8.58 1.22 7.19
C SER A 133 -8.87 0.26 8.35
N GLY A 134 -7.84 -0.43 8.86
CA GLY A 134 -7.99 -1.29 10.03
C GLY A 134 -8.35 -0.54 11.30
N LYS A 135 -7.81 0.67 11.51
CA LYS A 135 -8.17 1.50 12.68
C LYS A 135 -9.64 1.88 12.64
N THR A 136 -10.16 2.23 11.46
CA THR A 136 -11.59 2.50 11.26
C THR A 136 -12.43 1.27 11.56
N LEU A 137 -12.05 0.09 11.06
CA LEU A 137 -12.77 -1.17 11.36
C LEU A 137 -12.80 -1.46 12.87
N ALA A 138 -11.67 -1.30 13.56
CA ALA A 138 -11.56 -1.49 15.00
C ALA A 138 -12.43 -0.48 15.79
N ALA A 139 -12.45 0.78 15.37
CA ALA A 139 -13.30 1.82 16.00
C ALA A 139 -14.78 1.45 15.92
N HIS A 140 -15.20 0.79 14.83
CA HIS A 140 -16.55 0.29 14.60
C HIS A 140 -16.80 -1.13 15.13
N GLY A 141 -15.90 -1.67 15.98
CA GLY A 141 -16.14 -2.89 16.77
C GLY A 141 -15.57 -4.18 16.18
N ALA A 142 -14.85 -4.14 15.07
CA ALA A 142 -14.16 -5.31 14.54
C ALA A 142 -12.99 -5.73 15.44
N ASP A 143 -12.76 -7.04 15.56
CA ASP A 143 -11.52 -7.60 16.10
C ASP A 143 -10.45 -7.59 15.02
N VAL A 144 -9.56 -6.59 15.07
CA VAL A 144 -8.50 -6.40 14.09
C VAL A 144 -7.17 -6.89 14.66
N LEU A 145 -6.62 -7.93 14.03
CA LEU A 145 -5.27 -8.41 14.28
C LEU A 145 -4.33 -7.88 13.20
N TRP A 146 -3.43 -6.98 13.59
CA TRP A 146 -2.39 -6.42 12.75
C TRP A 146 -1.13 -7.29 12.82
N VAL A 147 -0.80 -7.93 11.71
CA VAL A 147 0.41 -8.74 11.57
C VAL A 147 1.53 -7.85 11.05
N THR A 148 2.60 -7.75 11.82
CA THR A 148 3.88 -7.13 11.45
C THR A 148 4.95 -8.21 11.24
N SER A 149 6.15 -7.81 10.83
CA SER A 149 7.27 -8.72 10.63
C SER A 149 8.45 -8.30 11.51
N PRO A 150 9.19 -9.24 12.11
CA PRO A 150 10.42 -8.94 12.84
C PRO A 150 11.53 -8.41 11.92
N ASN A 151 11.44 -8.67 10.61
CA ASN A 151 12.45 -8.33 9.61
C ASN A 151 12.18 -6.97 8.93
N LEU A 152 11.17 -6.22 9.38
CA LEU A 152 10.80 -4.92 8.84
C LEU A 152 10.94 -3.83 9.92
N PRO A 153 11.42 -2.62 9.57
CA PRO A 153 11.61 -1.57 10.56
C PRO A 153 10.26 -1.06 11.09
N ASP A 154 10.20 -0.85 12.39
CA ASP A 154 9.10 -0.16 13.06
C ASP A 154 9.06 1.32 12.65
N LEU A 155 7.86 1.92 12.74
CA LEU A 155 7.61 3.33 12.48
C LEU A 155 6.87 3.93 13.69
N PRO A 156 7.51 4.11 14.86
CA PRO A 156 6.82 4.32 16.13
C PRO A 156 5.76 5.43 16.16
N PRO A 157 5.98 6.62 15.53
CA PRO A 157 4.93 7.66 15.48
C PRO A 157 3.69 7.24 14.69
N ILE A 158 3.90 6.51 13.59
CA ILE A 158 2.84 6.02 12.70
C ILE A 158 2.14 4.83 13.34
N ASP A 159 2.91 3.88 13.86
CA ASP A 159 2.38 2.65 14.43
C ASP A 159 1.56 2.94 15.70
N ARG A 160 1.98 3.91 16.51
CA ARG A 160 1.20 4.37 17.67
C ARG A 160 -0.12 5.03 17.26
N GLU A 161 -0.12 5.81 16.18
CA GLU A 161 -1.33 6.48 15.69
C GLU A 161 -2.34 5.48 15.12
N PHE A 162 -1.87 4.48 14.38
CA PHE A 162 -2.74 3.52 13.66
C PHE A 162 -2.95 2.18 14.37
N GLY A 163 -2.20 1.89 15.44
CA GLY A 163 -2.37 0.68 16.25
C GLY A 163 -3.53 0.76 17.25
N ARG A 164 -4.09 1.94 17.51
CA ARG A 164 -5.17 2.10 18.50
C ARG A 164 -6.39 1.25 18.14
N GLY A 165 -6.82 0.41 19.08
CA GLY A 165 -7.98 -0.48 18.94
C GLY A 165 -7.66 -1.81 18.26
N LYS A 166 -6.42 -2.03 17.80
CA LYS A 166 -5.97 -3.29 17.20
C LYS A 166 -5.16 -4.11 18.18
N ARG A 167 -5.12 -5.43 17.96
CA ARG A 167 -4.09 -6.30 18.52
C ARG A 167 -2.95 -6.42 17.51
N THR A 168 -1.73 -6.61 17.98
CA THR A 168 -0.55 -6.75 17.11
C THR A 168 0.15 -8.06 17.38
N ILE A 169 0.65 -8.71 16.31
CA ILE A 169 1.51 -9.89 16.39
C ILE A 169 2.63 -9.77 15.35
N GLN A 170 3.82 -10.26 15.67
CA GLN A 170 4.90 -10.41 14.71
C GLN A 170 4.91 -11.83 14.15
N ILE A 171 4.92 -11.95 12.82
CA ILE A 171 5.07 -13.21 12.11
C ILE A 171 6.18 -13.08 11.10
N ASP A 172 7.13 -14.02 11.13
CA ASP A 172 8.16 -14.13 10.11
C ASP A 172 7.67 -15.01 8.96
N LEU A 173 7.34 -14.41 7.82
CA LEU A 173 6.89 -15.15 6.63
C LEU A 173 8.05 -15.75 5.82
N ASP A 174 9.29 -15.59 6.28
CA ASP A 174 10.45 -16.26 5.71
C ASP A 174 10.70 -17.63 6.38
N SER A 175 9.95 -17.97 7.44
CA SER A 175 9.97 -19.29 8.09
C SER A 175 8.71 -20.10 7.80
N ALA A 176 8.86 -21.43 7.75
CA ALA A 176 7.73 -22.34 7.56
C ALA A 176 6.74 -22.26 8.73
N GLU A 177 7.24 -22.05 9.96
CA GLU A 177 6.42 -21.87 11.15
C GLU A 177 5.58 -20.60 11.08
N GLY A 178 6.13 -19.49 10.58
CA GLY A 178 5.40 -18.25 10.44
C GLY A 178 4.38 -18.30 9.30
N GLU A 179 4.70 -18.97 8.18
CA GLU A 179 3.72 -19.24 7.13
C GLU A 179 2.54 -20.07 7.68
N ALA A 180 2.82 -21.16 8.40
CA ALA A 180 1.79 -21.99 9.03
C ALA A 180 0.96 -21.22 10.07
N ALA A 181 1.62 -20.35 10.86
CA ALA A 181 0.94 -19.49 11.83
C ALA A 181 -0.01 -18.51 11.14
N LEU A 182 0.39 -17.91 10.00
CA LEU A 182 -0.46 -17.01 9.24
C LEU A 182 -1.68 -17.75 8.67
N TRP A 183 -1.48 -18.95 8.10
CA TRP A 183 -2.60 -19.78 7.62
C TRP A 183 -3.60 -20.09 8.73
N ARG A 184 -3.13 -20.46 9.93
CA ARG A 184 -4.02 -20.69 11.08
C ARG A 184 -4.84 -19.46 11.45
N LEU A 185 -4.28 -18.26 11.35
CA LEU A 185 -5.02 -17.02 11.61
C LEU A 185 -6.04 -16.72 10.49
N LEU A 186 -5.68 -17.00 9.24
CA LEU A 186 -6.56 -16.83 8.07
C LEU A 186 -7.79 -17.75 8.15
N ASP A 187 -7.65 -18.93 8.74
CA ASP A 187 -8.74 -19.90 8.90
C ASP A 187 -9.93 -19.33 9.69
N ASP A 188 -9.66 -18.37 10.59
CA ASP A 188 -10.64 -17.69 11.43
C ASP A 188 -11.04 -16.29 10.93
N ALA A 189 -10.33 -15.74 9.94
CA ALA A 189 -10.55 -14.38 9.46
C ALA A 189 -11.78 -14.27 8.54
N HIS A 190 -12.53 -13.18 8.67
CA HIS A 190 -13.62 -12.83 7.74
C HIS A 190 -13.13 -11.87 6.65
N VAL A 191 -12.17 -11.02 7.01
CA VAL A 191 -11.60 -10.02 6.12
C VAL A 191 -10.09 -10.13 6.20
N PHE A 192 -9.45 -10.21 5.04
CA PHE A 192 -8.02 -10.06 4.88
C PHE A 192 -7.73 -8.71 4.23
N VAL A 193 -6.88 -7.89 4.86
CA VAL A 193 -6.53 -6.56 4.38
C VAL A 193 -5.03 -6.47 4.17
N GLN A 194 -4.58 -6.00 3.00
CA GLN A 194 -3.16 -5.79 2.76
C GLN A 194 -2.84 -4.54 1.94
N GLY A 195 -1.64 -4.00 2.17
CA GLY A 195 -1.13 -2.80 1.51
C GLY A 195 0.30 -2.95 0.99
N PHE A 196 0.73 -4.18 0.71
CA PHE A 196 2.05 -4.42 0.13
C PHE A 196 2.05 -4.15 -1.37
N ARG A 197 3.25 -4.09 -1.98
CA ARG A 197 3.36 -3.95 -3.44
C ARG A 197 2.53 -5.04 -4.14
N PRO A 198 1.89 -4.73 -5.28
CA PRO A 198 1.15 -5.72 -6.07
C PRO A 198 1.97 -7.00 -6.29
N GLY A 199 1.34 -8.15 -6.02
CA GLY A 199 1.98 -9.46 -6.15
C GLY A 199 2.88 -9.90 -4.99
N ALA A 200 3.21 -9.06 -4.00
CA ALA A 200 4.13 -9.43 -2.91
C ALA A 200 3.65 -10.64 -2.09
N LEU A 201 2.41 -10.59 -1.61
CA LEU A 201 1.83 -11.67 -0.82
C LEU A 201 1.33 -12.82 -1.70
N ALA A 202 0.86 -12.52 -2.91
CA ALA A 202 0.48 -13.55 -3.89
C ALA A 202 1.68 -14.44 -4.27
N GLY A 203 2.87 -13.85 -4.46
CA GLY A 203 4.11 -14.60 -4.69
C GLY A 203 4.59 -15.42 -3.49
N ARG A 204 3.98 -15.24 -2.31
CA ARG A 204 4.17 -16.05 -1.09
C ARG A 204 2.99 -17.01 -0.85
N GLY A 205 2.12 -17.22 -1.84
CA GLY A 205 0.97 -18.14 -1.72
C GLY A 205 -0.32 -17.51 -1.17
N PHE A 206 -0.31 -16.23 -0.78
CA PHE A 206 -1.47 -15.55 -0.19
C PHE A 206 -2.19 -14.66 -1.22
N SER A 207 -2.51 -15.20 -2.40
CA SER A 207 -3.33 -14.50 -3.39
C SER A 207 -4.81 -14.51 -2.96
N PRO A 208 -5.63 -13.53 -3.39
CA PRO A 208 -7.07 -13.55 -3.11
C PRO A 208 -7.75 -14.86 -3.51
N GLU A 209 -7.33 -15.45 -4.62
CA GLU A 209 -7.84 -16.72 -5.14
C GLU A 209 -7.48 -17.88 -4.20
N THR A 210 -6.24 -17.97 -3.72
CA THR A 210 -5.82 -19.00 -2.74
C THR A 210 -6.57 -18.83 -1.42
N LEU A 211 -6.72 -17.59 -0.95
CA LEU A 211 -7.46 -17.30 0.28
C LEU A 211 -8.94 -17.69 0.16
N ALA A 212 -9.57 -17.40 -0.98
CA ALA A 212 -10.95 -17.77 -1.25
C ALA A 212 -11.13 -19.29 -1.32
N ALA A 213 -10.23 -20.00 -1.99
CA ALA A 213 -10.25 -21.46 -2.04
C ALA A 213 -10.12 -22.08 -0.63
N ARG A 214 -9.16 -21.59 0.16
CA ARG A 214 -8.94 -22.02 1.55
C ARG A 214 -10.14 -21.75 2.47
N ALA A 215 -10.83 -20.63 2.28
CA ALA A 215 -12.06 -20.32 3.01
C ALA A 215 -13.22 -21.24 2.57
N ALA A 216 -13.32 -21.54 1.27
CA ALA A 216 -14.36 -22.39 0.71
C ALA A 216 -14.25 -23.86 1.18
N GLU A 217 -13.03 -24.39 1.38
CA GLU A 217 -12.79 -25.71 2.01
C GLU A 217 -13.48 -25.84 3.38
N ARG A 218 -13.76 -24.73 4.04
CA ARG A 218 -14.44 -24.66 5.35
C ARG A 218 -15.89 -24.23 5.27
N GLY A 219 -16.46 -24.13 4.07
CA GLY A 219 -17.82 -23.66 3.84
C GLY A 219 -18.03 -22.18 4.16
N ARG A 220 -16.98 -21.35 4.02
CA ARG A 220 -17.01 -19.91 4.36
C ARG A 220 -16.52 -19.05 3.21
N GLY A 221 -16.95 -17.79 3.21
CA GLY A 221 -16.41 -16.76 2.32
C GLY A 221 -15.37 -15.89 3.04
N ILE A 222 -14.53 -15.20 2.27
CA ILE A 222 -13.57 -14.22 2.77
C ILE A 222 -13.61 -12.95 1.91
N ILE A 223 -13.46 -11.80 2.55
CA ILE A 223 -13.30 -10.51 1.87
C ILE A 223 -11.81 -10.20 1.80
N CYS A 224 -11.27 -10.02 0.59
CA CYS A 224 -9.87 -9.60 0.40
C CYS A 224 -9.81 -8.14 -0.04
N ALA A 225 -9.30 -7.26 0.83
CA ALA A 225 -9.10 -5.84 0.55
C ALA A 225 -7.62 -5.57 0.21
N ASN A 226 -7.35 -5.20 -1.03
CA ASN A 226 -6.01 -4.87 -1.51
C ASN A 226 -5.90 -3.37 -1.80
N LEU A 227 -5.02 -2.67 -1.09
CA LEU A 227 -4.75 -1.26 -1.32
C LEU A 227 -3.49 -1.11 -2.19
N SER A 228 -3.62 -0.37 -3.29
CA SER A 228 -2.50 -0.07 -4.21
C SER A 228 -2.59 1.37 -4.70
N ALA A 229 -1.45 1.96 -5.06
CA ALA A 229 -1.39 3.35 -5.49
C ALA A 229 -2.02 3.59 -6.88
N TYR A 230 -1.99 2.58 -7.75
CA TYR A 230 -2.37 2.71 -9.16
C TYR A 230 -3.55 1.82 -9.56
N GLY A 231 -4.13 1.05 -8.63
CA GLY A 231 -5.16 0.08 -8.96
C GLY A 231 -4.62 -1.18 -9.65
N PRO A 232 -5.49 -2.16 -9.91
CA PRO A 232 -5.11 -3.44 -10.50
C PRO A 232 -4.99 -3.42 -12.03
N ASP A 233 -5.47 -2.35 -12.68
CA ASP A 233 -5.54 -2.23 -14.13
C ASP A 233 -4.55 -1.21 -14.69
N GLY A 234 -4.32 -1.27 -16.00
CA GLY A 234 -3.46 -0.34 -16.73
C GLY A 234 -1.96 -0.66 -16.65
N PRO A 235 -1.13 0.19 -17.30
CA PRO A 235 0.31 -0.02 -17.40
C PRO A 235 1.04 0.12 -16.05
N TRP A 236 0.44 0.78 -15.05
CA TRP A 236 1.08 1.07 -13.77
C TRP A 236 0.64 0.13 -12.65
N ARG A 237 -0.20 -0.88 -12.94
CA ARG A 237 -0.72 -1.84 -11.94
C ARG A 237 0.34 -2.58 -11.12
N ALA A 238 1.55 -2.73 -11.66
CA ALA A 238 2.67 -3.41 -10.99
C ALA A 238 3.66 -2.43 -10.35
N ARG A 239 3.46 -1.11 -10.52
CA ARG A 239 4.38 -0.08 -10.04
C ARG A 239 4.22 0.16 -8.54
N ARG A 240 5.33 0.55 -7.90
CA ARG A 240 5.34 1.02 -6.52
C ARG A 240 4.88 2.47 -6.47
N GLY A 241 4.02 2.82 -5.54
CA GLY A 241 3.60 4.20 -5.32
C GLY A 241 3.55 4.54 -3.84
N PHE A 242 3.96 5.76 -3.51
CA PHE A 242 3.99 6.29 -2.15
C PHE A 242 3.53 7.75 -2.16
N ASP A 243 2.84 8.16 -1.09
CA ASP A 243 2.59 9.56 -0.83
C ASP A 243 3.75 10.14 0.00
N SER A 244 4.52 11.06 -0.60
CA SER A 244 5.68 11.66 0.06
C SER A 244 5.24 12.86 0.90
N ARG A 245 5.27 12.73 2.23
CA ARG A 245 5.00 13.85 3.15
C ARG A 245 6.02 14.98 2.93
N GLY A 246 5.53 16.19 2.64
CA GLY A 246 6.34 17.40 2.58
C GLY A 246 5.71 18.48 1.69
N GLY A 247 5.09 19.49 2.33
CA GLY A 247 4.81 20.80 1.75
C GLY A 247 3.73 20.85 0.66
N GLN A 248 2.53 20.33 0.94
CA GLN A 248 1.35 20.59 0.09
C GLN A 248 0.87 22.03 0.25
N ARG A 249 1.42 22.96 -0.53
CA ARG A 249 0.59 24.00 -1.13
C ARG A 249 0.40 23.60 -2.60
N ARG A 250 -0.70 22.88 -2.86
CA ARG A 250 -1.29 22.59 -4.19
C ARG A 250 -0.69 21.49 -5.09
N VAL A 251 -0.23 20.36 -4.54
CA VAL A 251 -0.18 19.11 -5.33
C VAL A 251 -0.69 17.94 -4.49
N ARG A 252 -1.95 17.56 -4.71
CA ARG A 252 -2.51 16.32 -4.17
C ARG A 252 -1.94 15.15 -4.97
N CYS A 253 -1.02 14.40 -4.38
CA CYS A 253 -0.67 13.08 -4.85
C CYS A 253 -1.81 12.14 -4.39
N TRP A 254 -2.71 11.79 -5.31
CA TRP A 254 -3.69 10.69 -5.23
C TRP A 254 -4.73 10.69 -4.10
N ILE A 255 -5.80 11.47 -4.29
CA ILE A 255 -7.17 11.04 -3.94
C ILE A 255 -8.05 11.36 -5.15
N MET A 256 -8.61 10.32 -5.76
CA MET A 256 -9.56 10.42 -6.86
C MET A 256 -10.72 11.34 -6.48
N ARG A 257 -10.96 12.35 -7.31
CA ARG A 257 -12.20 13.12 -7.31
C ARG A 257 -12.49 13.58 -8.74
N ARG A 258 -13.35 12.84 -9.45
CA ARG A 258 -14.40 13.51 -10.21
C ARG A 258 -15.59 13.65 -9.28
N GLY A 259 -16.17 14.84 -9.28
CA GLY A 259 -17.30 15.17 -8.42
C GLY A 259 -18.47 14.21 -8.69
N ILE A 260 -19.18 13.90 -7.62
CA ILE A 260 -20.56 13.46 -7.71
C ILE A 260 -21.30 14.63 -8.39
N SER A 261 -21.77 14.39 -9.61
CA SER A 261 -22.85 15.14 -10.25
C SER A 261 -24.05 14.21 -10.33
#